data_AF-A0A822XX27-F1
#
_entry.id   AF-A0A822XX27-F1
#
_cell.length_a   1.000
_cell.length_b   1.000
_cell.length_c   1.000
_cell.angle_alpha   90.00
_cell.angle_beta   90.00
_cell.angle_gamma   90.00
#
_symmetry.space_group_name_H-M   'P 1'
#
loop_
_entity.id
_entity.type
_entity.pdbx_description
1 polymer ?
#
loop_
_entity_poly.entity_id
_entity_poly.type
_entity_poly.pdbx_seq_one_letter_code
_entity_poly.pdbx_strand_id
1 'polypeptide(L)'
;MMNDAVLRSSLLYLGIIVLLIGIFTYSFKKMMVTYFFGLFAISGVLLPDWEFFDRDFSQWFCPVTIEHGADSSSPQISRSTGFKIYPLRLALYAIVYGFGLYKWWVYVSN
;
A
#
# COMPACT_ATOMS: atom_id res chain seq x y z
N MET A 1 5.91 -3.42 -15.98
CA MET A 1 4.75 -3.54 -16.91
C MET A 1 3.43 -3.72 -16.16
N MET A 2 3.28 -4.75 -15.32
CA MET A 2 2.02 -4.98 -14.55
C MET A 2 1.76 -3.86 -13.52
N ASN A 3 2.81 -3.49 -12.79
CA ASN A 3 2.87 -2.40 -11.83
C ASN A 3 2.49 -1.03 -12.43
N ASP A 4 2.89 -0.76 -13.68
CA ASP A 4 2.57 0.50 -14.37
C ASP A 4 1.06 0.61 -14.68
N ALA A 5 0.42 -0.50 -15.04
CA ALA A 5 -1.02 -0.56 -15.29
C ALA A 5 -1.85 -0.39 -14.00
N VAL A 6 -1.37 -0.94 -12.89
CA VAL A 6 -2.00 -0.78 -11.56
C VAL A 6 -1.85 0.66 -11.06
N LEU A 7 -0.67 1.28 -11.22
CA LEU A 7 -0.47 2.69 -10.90
C LEU A 7 -1.41 3.58 -11.73
N ARG A 8 -1.45 3.35 -13.04
CA ARG A 8 -2.27 4.16 -13.94
C ARG A 8 -3.75 4.05 -13.61
N SER A 9 -4.26 2.84 -13.38
CA SER A 9 -5.66 2.62 -13.03
C SER A 9 -6.01 3.24 -11.67
N SER A 10 -5.17 3.06 -10.65
CA SER A 10 -5.39 3.70 -9.34
C SER A 10 -5.38 5.23 -9.40
N LEU A 11 -4.51 5.83 -10.23
CA LEU A 11 -4.48 7.28 -10.42
C LEU A 11 -5.74 7.79 -11.14
N LEU A 12 -6.27 7.03 -12.09
CA LEU A 12 -7.55 7.35 -12.75
C LEU A 12 -8.71 7.32 -11.75
N TYR A 13 -8.79 6.27 -10.91
CA TYR A 13 -9.79 6.19 -9.85
C TYR A 13 -9.65 7.34 -8.84
N LEU A 14 -8.42 7.69 -8.45
CA LEU A 14 -8.18 8.85 -7.60
C LEU A 14 -8.72 10.15 -8.24
N GLY A 15 -8.45 10.35 -9.53
CA GLY A 15 -8.97 11.49 -10.28
C GLY A 15 -10.50 11.58 -10.23
N ILE A 16 -11.20 10.46 -10.43
CA ILE A 16 -12.66 10.40 -10.37
C ILE A 16 -13.17 10.80 -8.97
N ILE A 17 -12.55 10.26 -7.91
CA ILE A 17 -12.92 10.57 -6.51
C ILE A 17 -12.73 12.07 -6.20
N VAL A 18 -11.57 12.62 -6.57
CA VAL A 18 -11.24 14.04 -6.38
C VAL A 18 -12.25 14.94 -7.11
N LEU A 19 -12.64 14.57 -8.32
CA LEU A 19 -13.61 15.31 -9.13
C LEU A 19 -15.01 15.25 -8.49
N LEU A 20 -15.46 14.06 -8.06
CA LEU A 20 -16.73 13.90 -7.34
C LEU A 20 -16.78 14.79 -6.10
N ILE A 21 -15.73 14.78 -5.28
CA ILE A 21 -15.68 15.60 -4.06
C ILE A 21 -15.66 17.09 -4.37
N GLY A 22 -14.96 17.48 -5.44
CA GLY A 22 -14.97 18.86 -5.96
C GLY A 22 -16.38 19.30 -6.35
N ILE A 23 -17.13 18.46 -7.08
CA ILE A 23 -18.52 18.75 -7.49
C ILE A 23 -19.45 18.82 -6.26
N PHE A 24 -19.38 17.84 -5.36
CA PHE A 24 -20.28 17.77 -4.21
C PHE A 24 -20.03 18.87 -3.17
N THR A 25 -18.76 19.25 -2.97
CA THR A 25 -18.40 20.21 -1.91
C THR A 25 -18.19 21.63 -2.43
N TYR A 26 -18.13 21.83 -3.75
CA TYR A 26 -17.80 23.12 -4.39
C TYR A 26 -16.54 23.82 -3.84
N SER A 27 -15.62 23.05 -3.23
CA SER A 27 -14.47 23.57 -2.49
C SER A 27 -13.16 22.97 -2.99
N PHE A 28 -12.34 23.83 -3.62
CA PHE A 28 -11.01 23.46 -4.09
C PHE A 28 -10.08 23.00 -2.97
N LYS A 29 -10.28 23.47 -1.73
CA LYS A 29 -9.47 23.02 -0.57
C LYS A 29 -9.68 21.54 -0.29
N LYS A 30 -10.94 21.08 -0.27
CA LYS A 30 -11.27 19.66 -0.03
C LYS A 30 -10.81 18.76 -1.18
N MET A 31 -10.85 19.28 -2.40
CA MET A 31 -10.30 18.63 -3.58
C MET A 31 -8.78 18.39 -3.45
N MET A 32 -8.01 19.43 -3.10
CA MET A 32 -6.55 19.31 -2.92
C MET A 32 -6.17 18.35 -1.81
N VAL A 33 -6.84 18.44 -0.65
CA VAL A 33 -6.58 17.52 0.48
C VAL A 33 -6.84 16.07 0.08
N THR A 34 -7.92 15.82 -0.66
CA THR A 34 -8.24 14.47 -1.15
C THR A 34 -7.19 13.95 -2.12
N TYR A 35 -6.70 14.81 -3.03
CA TYR A 35 -5.67 14.44 -3.98
C TYR A 35 -4.37 14.04 -3.28
N PHE A 36 -3.88 14.85 -2.34
CA PHE A 36 -2.68 14.53 -1.57
C PHE A 36 -2.88 13.27 -0.72
N PHE A 37 -4.01 13.16 -0.01
CA PHE A 37 -4.33 11.98 0.78
C PHE A 37 -4.32 10.70 -0.06
N GLY A 38 -4.95 10.72 -1.24
CA GLY A 38 -4.96 9.60 -2.15
C GLY A 38 -3.59 9.27 -2.74
N LEU A 39 -2.77 10.27 -3.04
CA LEU A 39 -1.38 10.04 -3.45
C LEU A 39 -0.56 9.36 -2.35
N PHE A 40 -0.67 9.82 -1.10
CA PHE A 40 -0.02 9.15 0.03
C PHE A 40 -0.53 7.71 0.19
N ALA A 41 -1.83 7.51 0.00
CA ALA A 41 -2.42 6.18 0.10
C ALA A 41 -1.88 5.23 -0.98
N ILE A 42 -1.90 5.64 -2.25
CA ILE A 42 -1.38 4.86 -3.38
C ILE A 42 0.13 4.63 -3.21
N SER A 43 0.89 5.66 -2.84
CA SER A 43 2.33 5.54 -2.59
C SER A 43 2.63 4.51 -1.51
N GLY A 44 1.97 4.57 -0.35
CA GLY A 44 2.19 3.59 0.71
C GLY A 44 1.79 2.14 0.36
N VAL A 45 0.98 1.95 -0.70
CA VAL A 45 0.59 0.63 -1.24
C VAL A 45 1.45 0.22 -2.45
N LEU A 46 2.05 1.14 -3.20
CA LEU A 46 2.76 0.77 -4.44
C LEU A 46 4.28 0.90 -4.34
N LEU A 47 4.79 1.81 -3.51
CA LEU A 47 6.23 2.00 -3.30
C LEU A 47 6.92 0.88 -2.50
N PRO A 48 6.28 0.22 -1.50
CA PRO A 48 6.97 -0.81 -0.76
C PRO A 48 7.37 -1.95 -1.69
N ASP A 49 8.62 -2.38 -1.63
CA ASP A 49 9.04 -3.60 -2.29
C ASP A 49 8.38 -4.79 -1.58
N TRP A 50 7.25 -5.25 -2.12
CA TRP A 50 6.41 -6.27 -1.48
C TRP A 50 7.16 -7.58 -1.26
N GLU A 51 8.14 -7.89 -2.10
CA GLU A 51 8.97 -9.09 -1.99
C GLU A 51 9.96 -9.00 -0.82
N PHE A 52 10.46 -7.80 -0.49
CA PHE A 52 11.31 -7.59 0.67
C PHE A 52 10.54 -7.80 1.99
N PHE A 53 9.30 -7.32 2.06
CA PHE A 53 8.45 -7.41 3.25
C PHE A 53 7.74 -8.77 3.42
N ASP A 54 7.88 -9.70 2.46
CA ASP A 54 7.40 -11.08 2.59
C ASP A 54 8.32 -11.96 3.47
N ARG A 55 9.42 -11.39 3.98
CA ARG A 55 10.31 -12.07 4.93
C ARG A 55 9.73 -12.04 6.34
N ASP A 56 10.13 -13.00 7.18
CA ASP A 56 9.75 -13.01 8.59
C ASP A 56 10.25 -11.74 9.30
N PHE A 57 9.45 -11.21 10.24
CA PHE A 57 9.69 -9.91 10.90
C PHE A 57 11.07 -9.82 11.59
N SER A 58 11.59 -10.96 12.06
CA SER A 58 12.93 -11.06 12.65
C SER A 58 14.07 -10.79 11.66
N GLN A 59 13.82 -10.95 10.36
CA GLN A 59 14.79 -10.78 9.29
C GLN A 59 14.70 -9.41 8.61
N TRP A 60 13.71 -8.57 8.93
CA TRP A 60 13.57 -7.23 8.37
C TRP A 60 14.76 -6.30 8.71
N PHE A 61 15.42 -6.56 9.85
CA PHE A 61 16.60 -5.81 10.30
C PHE A 61 17.93 -6.47 9.93
N CYS A 62 17.89 -7.64 9.29
CA CYS A 62 19.10 -8.32 8.83
C CYS A 62 19.45 -7.85 7.42
N PRO A 63 20.72 -7.50 7.15
CA PRO A 63 21.15 -7.16 5.79
C PRO A 63 20.90 -8.36 4.87
N VAL A 64 20.36 -8.10 3.68
CA VAL A 64 20.19 -9.13 2.65
C VAL A 64 21.57 -9.47 2.10
N THR A 65 22.18 -10.53 2.63
CA THR A 65 23.41 -11.07 2.04
C THR A 65 23.05 -11.69 0.69
N ILE A 66 23.43 -11.03 -0.41
CA ILE A 66 23.41 -11.62 -1.74
C ILE A 66 24.65 -12.52 -1.81
N GLU A 67 24.55 -13.74 -1.28
CA GLU A 67 25.57 -14.76 -1.58
C GLU A 67 25.32 -15.26 -3.01
N HIS A 68 26.06 -14.68 -3.95
CA HIS A 68 26.25 -15.28 -5.27
C HIS A 68 27.06 -16.56 -5.12
N GLY A 69 26.36 -17.69 -5.23
CA GLY A 69 26.91 -18.96 -5.71
C GLY A 69 27.83 -19.71 -4.76
N ALA A 70 27.27 -20.65 -3.99
CA ALA A 70 27.69 -22.06 -3.98
C ALA A 70 26.88 -22.83 -2.93
N ASP A 71 26.19 -23.85 -3.41
CA ASP A 71 26.01 -25.13 -2.73
C ASP A 71 25.16 -25.19 -1.46
N SER A 72 23.96 -25.73 -1.71
CA SER A 72 23.42 -26.93 -1.07
C SER A 72 22.62 -26.79 0.23
N SER A 73 21.39 -27.29 0.14
CA SER A 73 20.55 -27.80 1.23
C SER A 73 20.01 -26.78 2.25
N SER A 74 18.93 -26.11 1.89
CA SER A 74 17.81 -25.98 2.84
C SER A 74 16.59 -26.63 2.21
N PRO A 75 15.86 -27.48 2.96
CA PRO A 75 14.75 -28.23 2.40
C PRO A 75 13.72 -27.22 1.95
N GLN A 76 13.34 -27.34 0.68
CA GLN A 76 12.08 -26.94 0.09
C GLN A 76 10.99 -26.75 1.15
N ILE A 77 10.94 -25.57 1.78
CA ILE A 77 9.84 -25.22 2.66
C ILE A 77 8.68 -25.04 1.71
N SER A 78 7.89 -26.10 1.71
CA SER A 78 6.59 -26.26 1.11
C SER A 78 6.02 -24.93 0.67
N ARG A 79 5.91 -24.83 -0.66
CA ARG A 79 5.02 -23.95 -1.42
C ARG A 79 3.62 -24.03 -0.79
N SER A 80 3.41 -23.34 0.32
CA SER A 80 2.12 -23.28 0.97
C SER A 80 1.30 -22.33 0.12
N THR A 81 0.44 -22.90 -0.71
CA THR A 81 -0.71 -22.26 -1.35
C THR A 81 -1.75 -21.80 -0.33
N GLY A 82 -1.35 -21.46 0.89
CA GLY A 82 -2.14 -20.73 1.85
C GLY A 82 -1.75 -19.28 1.75
N PHE A 83 -2.71 -18.39 1.54
CA PHE A 83 -2.53 -16.96 1.75
C PHE A 83 -1.84 -16.78 3.10
N LYS A 84 -0.52 -16.52 3.10
CA LYS A 84 0.25 -16.26 4.30
C LYS A 84 -0.14 -14.84 4.71
N ILE A 85 -1.29 -14.75 5.36
CA ILE A 85 -1.80 -13.51 5.92
C ILE A 85 -0.72 -13.09 6.91
N TYR A 86 -0.06 -11.96 6.67
CA TYR A 86 0.80 -11.30 7.65
C TYR A 86 -0.12 -10.41 8.48
N PRO A 87 -0.75 -10.93 9.55
CA PRO A 87 -1.83 -10.23 10.27
C PRO A 87 -1.37 -8.89 10.81
N LEU A 88 -0.07 -8.78 11.15
CA LEU A 88 0.54 -7.57 11.68
C LEU A 88 0.61 -6.46 10.62
N ARG A 89 1.00 -6.80 9.39
CA ARG A 89 1.03 -5.87 8.26
C ARG A 89 -0.38 -5.41 7.88
N LEU A 90 -1.32 -6.36 7.81
CA LEU A 90 -2.72 -6.06 7.54
C LEU A 90 -3.31 -5.17 8.63
N ALA A 91 -3.03 -5.45 9.90
CA ALA A 91 -3.51 -4.65 11.03
C ALA A 91 -2.90 -3.24 11.00
N LEU A 92 -1.60 -3.10 10.74
CA LEU A 92 -0.93 -1.80 10.68
C LEU A 92 -1.50 -0.95 9.53
N TYR A 93 -1.72 -1.54 8.36
CA TYR A 93 -2.40 -0.85 7.28
C TYR A 93 -3.86 -0.54 7.60
N ALA A 94 -4.63 -1.49 8.14
CA ALA A 94 -6.03 -1.25 8.50
C ALA A 94 -6.16 -0.11 9.52
N ILE A 95 -5.23 -0.01 10.48
CA ILE A 95 -5.21 1.06 11.47
C ILE A 95 -4.81 2.39 10.82
N VAL A 96 -3.69 2.45 10.09
CA VAL A 96 -3.18 3.71 9.52
C VAL A 96 -4.11 4.23 8.42
N TYR A 97 -4.48 3.38 7.48
CA TYR A 97 -5.37 3.75 6.39
C TYR A 97 -6.80 3.94 6.89
N GLY A 98 -7.29 3.11 7.82
CA GLY A 98 -8.63 3.26 8.38
C GLY A 98 -8.79 4.54 9.19
N PHE A 99 -7.83 4.86 10.06
CA PHE A 99 -7.83 6.10 10.82
C PHE A 99 -7.68 7.34 9.90
N GLY A 100 -6.78 7.27 8.93
CA GLY A 100 -6.60 8.32 7.92
C GLY A 100 -7.88 8.55 7.12
N LEU A 101 -8.52 7.47 6.65
CA LEU A 101 -9.76 7.52 5.88
C LEU A 101 -10.90 8.11 6.72
N TYR A 102 -11.03 7.72 7.99
CA TYR A 102 -12.02 8.28 8.91
C TYR A 102 -11.84 9.79 9.08
N LYS A 103 -10.62 10.25 9.36
CA LYS A 103 -10.33 11.69 9.53
C LYS A 103 -10.59 12.47 8.24
N TRP A 104 -10.20 11.92 7.10
CA TRP A 104 -10.47 12.52 5.79
C TRP A 104 -11.97 12.59 5.50
N TRP A 105 -12.73 11.52 5.78
CA TRP A 105 -14.17 11.48 5.59
C TRP A 105 -14.90 12.54 6.43
N VAL A 106 -14.51 12.69 7.70
CA VAL A 106 -15.04 13.75 8.58
C VAL A 106 -14.73 15.14 8.02
N TYR A 107 -13.53 15.36 7.48
CA TYR A 107 -13.15 16.64 6.85
C TYR A 107 -13.94 16.94 5.57
N VAL A 108 -14.19 15.94 4.74
CA VAL A 108 -14.97 16.10 3.51
C VAL A 108 -16.44 16.40 3.83
N SER A 109 -17.01 15.70 4.81
CA SER A 109 -18.42 15.83 5.20
C SER A 109 -18.77 17.09 6.02
N ASN A 110 -17.78 17.72 6.66
CA ASN A 110 -17.93 18.99 7.39
C ASN A 110 -17.41 20.16 6.57
#